data_AF-W4FC86-F1
#
_entry.id   AF-W4FC86-F1
#
_cell.length_a   1.000
_cell.length_b   1.000
_cell.length_c   1.000
_cell.angle_alpha   90.00
_cell.angle_beta   90.00
_cell.angle_gamma   90.00
#
_symmetry.space_group_name_H-M   'P 1'
#
loop_
_entity.id
_entity.type
_entity.pdbx_description
1 polymer ?
#
loop_
_entity_poly.entity_id
_entity_poly.type
_entity_poly.pdbx_seq_one_letter_code
_entity_poly.pdbx_strand_id
1 'polypeptide(L)' 'MGDDGMTASELRSRYSRGGSVRDCDLSAAQLRSRYAIEKNTFKDHPTDNTALIAGAVVALLLIAGAAFYFTQG' A
#
# COMPACT_ATOMS: atom_id res chain seq x y z
N MET A 1 7.25 -48.07 -9.40
CA MET A 1 7.66 -47.14 -8.32
C MET A 1 8.21 -45.91 -9.00
N GLY A 2 7.53 -44.76 -8.96
CA GLY A 2 7.95 -43.66 -9.85
C GLY A 2 7.24 -42.32 -9.71
N ASP A 3 6.67 -41.97 -8.55
CA ASP A 3 6.21 -40.58 -8.32
C ASP A 3 6.48 -40.05 -6.90
N ASP A 4 7.19 -40.81 -6.06
CA ASP A 4 7.53 -40.44 -4.68
C ASP A 4 8.95 -39.85 -4.55
N GLY A 5 9.60 -39.61 -5.69
CA GLY A 5 11.03 -39.27 -5.73
C GLY A 5 11.37 -37.81 -5.49
N MET A 6 10.38 -36.92 -5.40
CA MET A 6 10.63 -35.48 -5.27
C MET A 6 10.32 -35.02 -3.86
N THR A 7 11.39 -34.78 -3.10
CA THR A 7 11.31 -34.33 -1.71
C THR A 7 10.54 -33.01 -1.60
N ALA A 8 9.78 -32.81 -0.52
CA ALA A 8 9.01 -31.57 -0.31
C ALA A 8 9.87 -30.29 -0.42
N SER A 9 11.14 -30.37 -0.02
CA SER A 9 12.13 -29.31 -0.17
C SER A 9 12.44 -28.96 -1.63
N GLU A 10 12.34 -29.93 -2.52
CA GLU A 10 12.66 -29.84 -3.94
C GLU A 10 11.50 -29.25 -4.74
N LEU A 11 10.26 -29.62 -4.37
CA LEU A 11 9.05 -28.91 -4.81
C LEU A 11 9.10 -27.45 -4.33
N ARG A 12 9.40 -27.22 -3.06
CA ARG A 12 9.52 -25.86 -2.51
C ARG A 12 10.60 -25.05 -3.24
N SER A 13 11.72 -25.66 -3.60
CA SER A 13 12.79 -25.02 -4.38
C SER A 13 12.32 -24.58 -5.77
N ARG A 14 11.59 -25.44 -6.49
CA ARG A 14 11.06 -25.10 -7.84
C ARG A 14 10.03 -23.98 -7.81
N TYR A 15 9.17 -23.92 -6.79
CA TYR A 15 8.12 -22.91 -6.66
C TYR A 15 8.51 -21.68 -5.84
N SER A 16 9.70 -21.65 -5.23
CA SER A 16 10.19 -20.50 -4.45
C SER A 16 10.83 -19.42 -5.34
N ARG A 17 11.05 -18.24 -4.75
CA ARG A 17 11.65 -17.06 -5.39
C ARG A 17 13.06 -17.39 -5.93
N GLY A 18 13.16 -17.62 -7.24
CA GLY A 18 14.40 -18.04 -7.91
C GLY A 18 14.36 -19.45 -8.53
N GLY A 19 13.25 -20.18 -8.40
CA GLY A 19 13.04 -21.47 -9.06
C GLY A 19 12.75 -21.37 -10.56
N SER A 20 12.81 -22.51 -11.25
CA SER A 20 12.69 -22.60 -12.73
C SER A 20 11.26 -22.48 -13.26
N VAL A 21 10.26 -22.32 -12.39
CA VAL A 21 8.86 -22.16 -12.80
C VAL A 21 8.67 -20.75 -13.35
N ARG A 22 8.12 -20.69 -14.57
CA ARG A 22 7.83 -19.45 -15.29
C ARG A 22 6.67 -18.73 -14.61
N ASP A 23 6.73 -17.41 -14.62
CA ASP A 23 5.73 -16.56 -13.95
C ASP A 23 4.32 -16.68 -14.54
N CYS A 24 4.16 -17.21 -15.76
CA CYS A 24 2.87 -17.53 -16.38
C CYS A 24 2.14 -18.73 -15.77
N ASP A 25 2.87 -19.61 -15.09
CA ASP A 25 2.33 -20.80 -14.43
C ASP A 25 2.13 -20.57 -12.91
N LEU A 26 2.50 -19.38 -12.41
CA LEU A 26 2.37 -18.98 -11.01
C LEU A 26 1.02 -18.29 -10.76
N SER A 27 0.34 -18.68 -9.67
CA SER A 27 -0.85 -17.97 -9.21
C SER A 27 -0.51 -16.53 -8.84
N ALA A 28 -1.46 -15.60 -9.01
CA ALA A 28 -1.30 -14.20 -8.63
C ALA A 28 -0.83 -14.00 -7.18
N ALA A 29 -1.14 -14.93 -6.26
CA ALA A 29 -0.62 -14.91 -4.89
C ALA A 29 0.88 -15.24 -4.81
N GLN A 30 1.34 -16.21 -5.60
CA GLN A 30 2.73 -16.65 -5.64
C GLN A 30 3.62 -15.63 -6.37
N LEU A 31 3.14 -15.02 -7.46
CA LEU A 31 3.83 -13.93 -8.14
C LEU A 31 4.02 -12.73 -7.20
N ARG A 32 2.99 -12.35 -6.44
CA ARG A 32 3.09 -11.28 -5.43
C ARG A 32 4.11 -11.61 -4.34
N SER A 33 4.15 -12.86 -3.86
CA SER A 33 5.17 -13.30 -2.90
C SER A 33 6.59 -13.28 -3.50
N ARG A 34 6.73 -13.58 -4.80
CA ARG A 34 8.00 -13.56 -5.55
C ARG A 34 8.47 -12.13 -5.84
N TYR A 35 7.59 -11.15 -5.92
CA TYR A 35 7.96 -9.78 -6.20
C TYR A 35 7.79 -8.84 -5.00
N ALA A 36 7.50 -9.40 -3.82
CA ALA A 36 7.19 -8.64 -2.61
C ALA A 36 6.17 -7.53 -2.88
N ILE A 37 5.17 -7.81 -3.73
CA ILE A 37 4.11 -6.86 -4.04
C ILE A 37 3.19 -6.85 -2.84
N GLU A 38 3.27 -5.75 -2.10
CA GLU A 38 2.48 -5.49 -0.91
C GLU A 38 0.99 -5.66 -1.23
N LYS A 39 0.34 -6.60 -0.54
CA LYS A 39 -1.12 -6.76 -0.65
C LYS A 39 -1.74 -5.50 -0.07
N ASN A 40 -2.24 -4.63 -0.95
CA ASN A 40 -3.08 -3.45 -0.67
C ASN A 40 -2.40 -2.06 -0.65
N THR A 41 -1.41 -1.79 -1.49
CA THR A 41 -0.95 -0.40 -1.77
C THR A 41 -2.08 0.59 -2.12
N PHE A 42 -3.24 0.11 -2.56
CA PHE A 42 -4.40 0.95 -2.86
C PHE A 42 -5.20 1.44 -1.63
N LYS A 43 -5.07 0.79 -0.46
CA LYS A 43 -5.88 1.14 0.73
C LYS A 43 -5.15 2.03 1.74
N ASP A 44 -3.83 2.19 1.59
CA ASP A 44 -2.98 2.90 2.57
C ASP A 44 -2.64 4.34 2.20
N HIS A 45 -3.33 4.91 1.21
CA HIS A 45 -3.41 6.36 1.06
C HIS A 45 -4.74 6.86 1.64
N PRO A 46 -4.89 6.99 2.97
CA PRO A 46 -5.85 7.94 3.49
C PRO A 46 -5.39 9.30 2.98
N THR A 47 -6.14 9.88 2.05
CA THR A 47 -6.00 11.28 1.68
C THR A 47 -6.41 12.09 2.91
N ASP A 48 -5.48 12.27 3.84
CA ASP A 48 -5.69 12.96 5.13
C ASP A 48 -5.80 14.46 4.87
N ASN A 49 -6.94 14.85 4.30
CA ASN A 49 -7.34 16.23 4.08
C ASN A 49 -7.60 16.97 5.41
N THR A 50 -7.58 16.25 6.53
CA THR A 50 -7.72 16.77 7.90
C THR A 50 -6.78 17.94 8.17
N ALA A 51 -5.51 17.85 7.75
CA ALA A 51 -4.55 18.95 7.95
C ALA A 51 -4.88 20.18 7.09
N LEU A 52 -5.32 19.97 5.84
CA LEU A 52 -5.73 21.02 4.92
C LEU A 52 -7.00 21.74 5.39
N ILE A 53 -7.99 20.97 5.84
CA ILE A 53 -9.26 21.49 6.39
C ILE A 53 -8.99 22.25 7.69
N ALA A 54 -8.20 21.69 8.61
CA ALA A 54 -7.84 22.37 9.86
C ALA A 54 -7.12 23.71 9.59
N GLY A 55 -6.16 23.72 8.65
CA GLY A 55 -5.46 24.94 8.25
C GLY A 55 -6.40 26.00 7.66
N ALA A 56 -7.32 25.58 6.79
CA ALA A 56 -8.30 26.49 6.17
C ALA A 56 -9.25 27.13 7.21
N VAL A 57 -9.71 26.36 8.19
CA VAL A 57 -10.60 26.88 9.26
C VAL A 57 -9.88 27.91 10.12
N VAL A 58 -8.63 27.65 10.53
CA VAL A 58 -7.83 28.59 11.33
C VAL A 58 -7.58 29.89 10.55
N ALA A 59 -7.24 29.78 9.25
CA ALA A 59 -7.03 30.96 8.40
C ALA A 59 -8.31 31.82 8.29
N LEU A 60 -9.47 31.19 8.09
CA LEU A 60 -10.76 31.90 8.04
C LEU A 60 -11.08 32.64 9.34
N LEU A 61 -10.84 32.01 10.50
CA LEU A 61 -11.07 32.63 11.80
C LEU A 61 -10.15 33.84 12.04
N LEU A 62 -8.89 33.75 11.63
CA LEU A 62 -7.95 34.87 11.74
C LEU A 62 -8.36 36.05 10.83
N ILE A 63 -8.77 35.77 9.60
CA ILE A 63 -9.23 36.80 8.66
C ILE A 63 -10.51 37.47 9.19
N ALA A 64 -11.49 36.67 9.64
CA ALA A 64 -12.73 37.18 10.19
C ALA A 64 -12.49 38.02 11.47
N GLY A 65 -11.64 37.53 12.37
CA GLY A 65 -11.28 38.23 13.60
C GLY A 65 -10.54 39.55 13.33
N ALA A 66 -9.57 39.54 12.40
CA ALA A 66 -8.87 40.75 11.99
C ALA A 66 -9.81 41.77 11.34
N ALA A 67 -10.69 41.33 10.44
CA ALA A 67 -11.68 42.20 9.82
C ALA A 67 -12.61 42.84 10.86
N PHE A 68 -13.08 42.05 11.83
CA PHE A 68 -13.95 42.55 12.91
C PHE A 68 -13.23 43.57 13.80
N TYR A 69 -11.97 43.30 14.15
CA TYR A 69 -11.14 44.21 14.93
C TYR A 69 -10.90 45.54 14.20
N PHE A 70 -10.56 45.50 12.90
CA PHE A 70 -10.38 46.72 12.11
C PHE A 70 -11.68 47.48 11.82
N THR A 71 -12.83 46.81 11.86
CA THR A 71 -14.14 47.45 11.63
C THR A 71 -14.73 48.05 12.90
N GLN A 72 -14.36 47.53 14.09
CA GLN A 72 -14.78 48.06 15.39
C GLN A 72 -13.78 49.03 16.04
N GLY A 73 -12.54 49.06 15.55
CA GLY A 73 -11.48 49.97 16.01
C GLY A 73 -11.54 51.37 15.41
#